data_AF-A0A1A8BJB8-F1
#
_entry.id   AF-A0A1A8BJB8-F1
#
_cell.length_a   1.000
_cell.length_b   1.000
_cell.length_c   1.000
_cell.angle_alpha   90.00
_cell.angle_beta   90.00
_cell.angle_gamma   90.00
#
_symmetry.space_group_name_H-M   'P 1'
#
loop_
_entity.id
_entity.type
_entity.pdbx_description
1 polymer ?
#
loop_
_entity_poly.entity_id
_entity_poly.type
_entity_poly.pdbx_seq_one_letter_code
_entity_poly.pdbx_strand_id
1 'polypeptide(L)' 'ILLESQKHHDILQSDFQDSYKNLTIKTMLMFEWISTHCPNTSYAMKIDSDIFFNVHNL' A
#
# COMPACT_ATOMS: atom_id res chain seq x y z
N ILE A 1 -6.99 10.51 -9.31
CA ILE A 1 -5.82 10.52 -8.40
C ILE A 1 -5.65 11.84 -7.65
N LEU A 2 -5.33 13.01 -8.24
CA LEU A 2 -5.10 14.22 -7.41
C LEU A 2 -6.30 14.65 -6.56
N LEU A 3 -7.51 14.72 -7.15
CA LEU A 3 -8.74 15.04 -6.39
C LEU A 3 -9.10 13.97 -5.35
N GLU A 4 -8.84 12.71 -5.67
CA GLU A 4 -9.07 11.55 -4.80
C GLU A 4 -8.13 11.60 -3.58
N SER A 5 -6.84 11.81 -3.83
CA SER A 5 -5.80 12.01 -2.80
C SER A 5 -6.12 13.20 -1.91
N GLN A 6 -6.58 14.33 -2.48
CA GLN A 6 -7.00 15.50 -1.72
C GLN A 6 -8.23 15.26 -0.84
N LYS A 7 -9.11 14.34 -1.25
CA LYS A 7 -10.35 14.05 -0.52
C LYS A 7 -10.16 13.01 0.58
N HIS A 8 -9.34 11.99 0.33
CA HIS A 8 -9.27 10.80 1.18
C HIS A 8 -7.93 10.64 1.93
N HIS A 9 -6.85 11.24 1.43
CA HIS A 9 -5.53 11.22 2.07
C HIS A 9 -4.96 9.82 2.35
N ASP A 10 -5.32 8.84 1.52
CA ASP A 10 -5.02 7.40 1.69
C ASP A 10 -4.20 6.80 0.54
N ILE A 11 -3.66 7.65 -0.34
CA ILE A 11 -2.89 7.24 -1.52
C ILE A 11 -1.40 7.40 -1.27
N LEU A 12 -0.67 6.29 -1.38
CA LEU A 12 0.78 6.28 -1.57
C LEU A 12 1.10 6.12 -3.05
N GLN A 13 1.76 7.12 -3.64
CA GLN A 13 2.17 7.11 -5.04
C GLN A 13 3.69 7.24 -5.15
N SER A 14 4.30 6.44 -6.03
CA SER A 14 5.74 6.47 -6.33
C SER A 14 5.96 6.45 -7.83
N ASP A 15 7.10 6.98 -8.27
CA ASP A 15 7.47 7.05 -9.68
C ASP A 15 8.07 5.71 -10.16
N PHE A 16 7.20 4.78 -10.56
CA PHE A 16 7.58 3.53 -11.21
C PHE A 16 6.48 3.08 -12.18
N GLN A 17 6.82 2.23 -13.14
CA GLN A 17 5.81 1.66 -14.05
C GLN A 17 5.01 0.58 -13.31
N ASP A 18 3.77 0.88 -12.95
CA ASP A 18 2.86 -0.10 -12.37
C ASP A 18 2.43 -1.13 -13.43
N SER A 19 2.91 -2.37 -13.25
CA SER A 19 2.58 -3.50 -14.10
C SER A 19 2.74 -4.80 -13.32
N TYR A 20 2.12 -5.88 -13.79
CA TYR A 20 2.20 -7.18 -13.12
C TYR A 20 3.64 -7.66 -12.91
N LYS A 21 4.55 -7.36 -13.87
CA LYS A 21 5.98 -7.70 -13.76
C LYS A 21 6.71 -6.91 -12.68
N ASN A 22 6.20 -5.73 -12.32
CA ASN A 22 6.83 -4.80 -11.38
C ASN A 22 6.19 -4.84 -9.98
N LEU A 23 5.34 -5.82 -9.67
CA LEU A 23 4.73 -5.95 -8.35
C LEU A 23 5.76 -6.12 -7.21
N THR A 24 6.94 -6.69 -7.51
CA THR A 24 8.05 -6.73 -6.55
C THR A 24 8.54 -5.34 -6.20
N ILE A 25 8.68 -4.43 -7.17
CA ILE A 25 9.07 -3.03 -6.93
C ILE A 25 7.99 -2.35 -6.07
N LYS A 26 6.72 -2.52 -6.44
CA LYS A 26 5.58 -1.98 -5.68
C LYS A 26 5.59 -2.44 -4.21
N THR A 27 5.89 -3.71 -3.98
CA THR A 27 5.98 -4.30 -2.64
C THR A 27 7.17 -3.74 -1.85
N MET A 28 8.33 -3.56 -2.48
CA MET A 28 9.49 -2.96 -1.81
C MET A 28 9.24 -1.51 -1.41
N LEU A 29 8.58 -0.72 -2.27
CA LEU A 29 8.18 0.65 -1.96
C LEU A 29 7.19 0.71 -0.78
N MET A 30 6.26 -0.24 -0.69
CA MET A 30 5.36 -0.35 0.47
C MET A 30 6.14 -0.63 1.76
N PHE A 31 7.10 -1.55 1.74
CA PHE A 31 7.93 -1.86 2.91
C PHE A 31 8.81 -0.70 3.33
N GLU A 32 9.46 -0.02 2.38
CA GLU A 32 10.24 1.18 2.67
C GLU A 32 9.37 2.24 3.36
N TRP A 33 8.20 2.52 2.80
CA TRP A 33 7.29 3.51 3.37
C TRP A 33 6.84 3.13 4.79
N ILE A 34 6.42 1.87 5.01
CA ILE A 34 5.99 1.38 6.33
C ILE A 34 7.13 1.46 7.34
N SER A 35 8.34 1.03 6.96
CA SER A 35 9.52 1.08 7.82
C SER A 35 9.85 2.50 8.27
N THR A 36 9.72 3.49 7.37
CA THR A 36 10.01 4.89 7.67
C THR A 36 8.89 5.58 8.47
N HIS A 37 7.62 5.31 8.15
CA HIS A 37 6.49 6.09 8.68
C HIS A 37 5.71 5.39 9.80
N CYS A 38 5.91 4.07 9.99
CA CYS A 38 5.21 3.27 10.99
C CYS A 38 6.17 2.42 11.85
N PRO A 39 7.16 3.03 12.54
CA PRO A 39 8.23 2.30 13.23
C PRO A 39 7.75 1.39 14.36
N ASN A 40 6.55 1.61 14.88
CA ASN A 40 5.98 0.86 16.00
C ASN A 40 4.90 -0.15 15.58
N THR A 41 4.67 -0.34 14.28
CA THR A 41 3.66 -1.33 13.84
C THR A 41 4.16 -2.75 14.08
N SER A 42 3.35 -3.60 14.71
CA SER A 42 3.69 -5.01 14.92
C SER A 42 3.43 -5.87 13.69
N TYR A 43 2.50 -5.44 12.84
CA TYR A 43 2.07 -6.16 11.66
C TYR A 43 1.76 -5.19 10.52
N ALA A 44 1.96 -5.66 9.29
CA ALA A 44 1.51 -5.01 8.08
C ALA A 44 0.88 -6.07 7.17
N MET A 45 -0.20 -5.69 6.50
CA MET A 45 -0.91 -6.58 5.58
C MET A 45 -0.97 -5.93 4.19
N LYS A 46 -0.56 -6.71 3.19
CA LYS A 46 -0.77 -6.37 1.78
C LYS A 46 -1.89 -7.25 1.25
N ILE A 47 -2.91 -6.60 0.66
CA ILE A 47 -4.00 -7.26 -0.07
C ILE A 47 -4.18 -6.56 -1.42
N ASP A 48 -4.67 -7.30 -2.41
CA ASP A 48 -5.03 -6.74 -3.71
C ASP A 48 -6.49 -6.27 -3.70
N SER A 49 -6.84 -5.36 -4.60
CA SER A 49 -8.16 -4.72 -4.66
C SER A 49 -9.31 -5.66 -5.07
N ASP A 50 -8.97 -6.85 -5.57
CA ASP A 50 -9.90 -7.89 -6.02
C ASP A 50 -10.10 -9.00 -4.98
N ILE A 51 -9.60 -8.82 -3.76
CA ILE A 51 -9.76 -9.74 -2.64
C ILE A 51 -10.85 -9.24 -1.68
N PHE A 52 -11.75 -10.14 -1.27
CA PHE A 52 -12.61 -9.91 -0.11
C PHE A 52 -11.88 -10.35 1.16
N PHE A 53 -11.83 -9.47 2.16
CA PHE A 53 -11.13 -9.72 3.41
C PHE A 53 -12.01 -9.42 4.63
N ASN A 54 -12.11 -10.39 5.55
CA ASN A 54 -12.88 -10.23 6.78
C ASN A 54 -11.99 -9.73 7.92
N VAL A 55 -12.01 -8.41 8.13
CA VAL A 55 -11.21 -7.73 9.16
C VAL A 55 -11.65 -8.08 10.57
N HIS A 56 -12.89 -8.52 10.80
CA HIS A 56 -13.40 -8.83 12.14
C HIS A 56 -12.88 -10.15 12.71
N ASN A 57 -12.29 -10.99 11.86
CA ASN A 57 -11.73 -12.29 12.24
C ASN A 57 -10.19 -12.27 12.36
N LEU A 58 -9.60 -11.07 12.40
CA LEU A 58 -8.17 -10.87 12.64
C LEU A 58 -7.84 -10.75 14.13
#